data_AF-A0A8W8LUH7-F1
#
_entry.id   AF-A0A8W8LUH7-F1
#
_cell.length_a   1.000
_cell.length_b   1.000
_cell.length_c   1.000
_cell.angle_alpha   90.00
_cell.angle_beta   90.00
_cell.angle_gamma   90.00
#
_symmetry.space_group_name_H-M   'P 1'
#
loop_
_entity.id
_entity.type
_entity.pdbx_description
1 polymer ?
#
loop_
_entity_poly.entity_id
_entity_poly.type
_entity_poly.pdbx_seq_one_letter_code
_entity_poly.pdbx_strand_id
1 'polypeptide(L)'
;MLRSFVLVILCLCVASGEESCDRSEMENTICSLCSQRRGGQLLESGHQIAFFAYMSQSVQINAISKYMTFVYDRVETNVGNGYDVQSGNFTAPENGVYVFHTSTTSFDKSYCTVEVVKNGQIKDITFADSWNHDDRAVASSMIILSLTKGDIVLVRVGAKQGGNYLESNQYTRMSFSGFKLA
;
A
#
# COMPACT_ATOMS: atom_id res chain seq x y z
N MET A 1 -0.77 -3.43 35.67
CA MET A 1 0.23 -4.33 36.29
C MET A 1 1.53 -3.62 36.70
N LEU A 2 2.09 -2.66 35.93
CA LEU A 2 3.38 -2.02 36.26
C LEU A 2 3.42 -1.18 37.56
N ARG A 3 2.30 -0.56 37.95
CA ARG A 3 2.21 0.25 39.19
C ARG A 3 2.38 -0.56 40.48
N SER A 4 1.97 -1.82 40.47
CA SER A 4 2.06 -2.69 41.65
C SER A 4 3.47 -3.23 41.87
N PHE A 5 4.27 -3.40 40.82
CA PHE A 5 5.65 -3.89 40.93
C PHE A 5 6.62 -2.86 41.53
N VAL A 6 6.46 -1.58 41.20
CA VAL A 6 7.32 -0.50 41.73
C VAL A 6 7.15 -0.32 43.24
N LEU A 7 5.91 -0.46 43.74
CA LEU A 7 5.64 -0.37 45.18
C LEU A 7 6.26 -1.54 45.97
N VAL A 8 6.29 -2.74 45.38
CA VAL A 8 6.84 -3.94 46.02
C VAL A 8 8.37 -3.85 46.16
N ILE A 9 9.06 -3.30 45.17
CA ILE A 9 10.52 -3.12 45.21
C ILE A 9 10.92 -2.08 46.27
N LEU A 10 10.19 -0.95 46.35
CA LEU A 10 10.42 0.07 47.38
C LEU A 10 10.18 -0.46 48.80
N CYS A 11 9.17 -1.31 49.01
CA CYS A 11 8.92 -1.92 50.32
C CYS A 11 9.99 -2.94 50.73
N LEU A 12 10.59 -3.66 49.79
CA LEU A 12 11.65 -4.64 50.09
C LEU A 12 12.96 -3.96 50.50
N CYS A 13 13.33 -2.85 49.86
CA CYS A 13 14.53 -2.07 50.23
C CYS A 13 14.41 -1.41 51.61
N VAL A 14 13.19 -1.01 52.02
CA VAL A 14 12.95 -0.42 53.35
C VAL A 14 12.96 -1.51 54.44
N ALA A 15 12.57 -2.74 54.12
CA ALA A 15 12.56 -3.86 55.06
C ALA A 15 13.96 -4.50 55.30
N SER A 16 14.90 -4.35 54.36
CA SER A 16 16.25 -4.94 54.46
C SER A 16 17.29 -4.05 55.14
N GLY A 17 16.97 -2.80 55.47
CA GLY A 17 17.87 -1.91 56.24
C GLY A 17 19.16 -1.51 55.51
N GLU A 18 19.23 -1.70 54.19
CA GLU A 18 20.36 -1.24 53.38
C GLU A 18 20.14 0.23 52.98
N GLU A 19 20.67 1.15 53.78
CA GLU A 19 20.81 2.56 53.37
C GLU A 19 21.90 2.68 52.30
N SER A 20 21.51 2.49 51.04
CA SER A 20 22.24 3.02 49.90
C SER A 20 21.33 2.96 48.68
N CYS A 21 20.37 3.88 48.60
CA CYS A 21 19.84 4.23 47.29
C CYS A 21 20.95 5.02 46.60
N ASP A 22 21.85 4.31 45.89
CA ASP A 22 22.89 4.97 45.12
C ASP A 22 22.20 5.89 44.12
N ARG A 23 22.43 7.20 44.29
CA ARG A 23 21.86 8.23 43.44
C ARG A 23 22.16 7.94 41.97
N SER A 24 23.33 7.36 41.67
CA SER A 24 23.71 6.98 40.32
C SER A 24 22.80 5.88 39.75
N GLU A 25 22.43 4.89 40.58
CA GLU A 25 21.59 3.77 40.20
C GLU A 25 20.12 4.18 40.04
N MET A 26 19.65 5.10 40.89
CA MET A 26 18.33 5.71 40.75
C MET A 26 18.25 6.62 39.52
N GLU A 27 19.26 7.45 39.26
CA GLU A 27 19.33 8.30 38.05
C GLU A 27 19.43 7.43 36.78
N ASN A 28 20.20 6.34 36.80
CA ASN A 28 20.27 5.37 35.71
C ASN A 28 18.94 4.65 35.47
N THR A 29 18.23 4.28 36.54
CA THR A 29 16.92 3.64 36.46
C THR A 29 15.87 4.60 35.89
N ILE A 30 15.88 5.87 36.32
CA ILE A 30 15.01 6.92 35.77
C ILE A 30 15.35 7.19 34.31
N CYS A 31 16.63 7.26 33.94
CA CYS A 31 17.08 7.38 32.55
C CYS A 31 16.65 6.18 31.70
N SER A 32 16.76 4.96 32.22
CA SER A 32 16.31 3.72 31.57
C SER A 32 14.80 3.72 31.38
N LEU A 33 14.01 4.10 32.39
CA LEU A 33 12.55 4.20 32.31
C LEU A 33 12.08 5.32 31.38
N CYS A 34 12.78 6.47 31.36
CA CYS A 34 12.56 7.53 30.37
C CYS A 34 12.92 7.08 28.96
N SER A 35 13.97 6.26 28.80
CA SER A 35 14.38 5.67 27.52
C SER A 35 13.45 4.55 27.08
N GLN A 36 12.82 3.80 28.00
CA GLN A 36 11.76 2.83 27.72
C GLN A 36 10.41 3.50 27.46
N ARG A 37 10.11 4.66 28.06
CA ARG A 37 8.98 5.50 27.64
C ARG A 37 9.22 6.15 26.27
N ARG A 38 10.46 6.47 25.92
CA ARG A 38 10.87 6.84 24.55
C ARG A 38 10.98 5.62 23.62
N GLY A 39 11.18 4.43 24.16
CA GLY A 39 11.26 3.13 23.47
C GLY A 39 9.91 2.44 23.30
N GLY A 40 8.87 2.93 23.98
CA GLY A 40 7.53 3.05 23.42
C GLY A 40 7.52 4.14 22.35
N GLN A 41 8.47 4.07 21.42
CA GLN A 41 8.37 4.74 20.14
C GLN A 41 7.06 4.19 19.55
N LEU A 42 6.00 5.01 19.57
CA LEU A 42 5.34 5.28 18.30
C LEU A 42 6.49 5.37 17.32
N LEU A 43 6.63 4.40 16.42
CA LEU A 43 7.49 4.55 15.26
C LEU A 43 7.36 6.01 14.88
N GLU A 44 8.45 6.77 14.91
CA GLU A 44 8.58 7.92 14.03
C GLU A 44 8.28 7.29 12.68
N SER A 45 7.02 7.35 12.26
CA SER A 45 6.55 6.64 11.09
C SER A 45 7.25 7.39 9.99
N GLY A 46 8.42 6.90 9.55
CA GLY A 46 8.93 7.29 8.25
C GLY A 46 7.73 7.21 7.33
N HIS A 47 7.34 8.33 6.72
CA HIS A 47 6.00 8.56 6.20
C HIS A 47 5.55 7.34 5.39
N GLN A 48 4.76 6.47 6.02
CA GLN A 48 4.38 5.22 5.39
C GLN A 48 3.42 5.58 4.28
N ILE A 49 3.73 5.16 3.07
CA ILE A 49 2.87 5.39 1.92
C ILE A 49 2.60 4.03 1.32
N ALA A 50 1.33 3.65 1.35
CA ALA A 50 0.85 2.41 0.79
C ALA A 50 -0.61 2.57 0.42
N PHE A 51 -0.99 2.01 -0.72
CA PHE A 51 -2.37 1.91 -1.11
C PHE A 51 -2.67 0.56 -1.75
N PHE A 52 -3.92 0.14 -1.62
CA PHE A 52 -4.47 -1.01 -2.30
C PHE A 52 -5.92 -0.71 -2.62
N ALA A 53 -6.24 -0.78 -3.90
CA ALA A 53 -7.59 -0.62 -4.40
C ALA A 53 -7.92 -1.69 -5.46
N TYR A 54 -9.19 -2.04 -5.56
CA TYR A 54 -9.71 -2.97 -6.58
C TYR A 54 -11.05 -2.51 -7.13
N MET A 55 -11.44 -3.07 -8.28
CA MET A 55 -12.75 -2.82 -8.88
C MET A 55 -13.82 -3.69 -8.22
N SER A 56 -14.93 -3.08 -7.79
CA SER A 56 -16.04 -3.81 -7.17
C SER A 56 -16.75 -4.75 -8.14
N GLN A 57 -16.74 -4.41 -9.43
CA GLN A 57 -17.48 -5.09 -10.51
C GLN A 57 -16.62 -5.26 -11.77
N SER A 58 -17.00 -6.23 -12.60
CA SER A 58 -16.43 -6.42 -13.93
C SER A 58 -16.67 -5.20 -14.83
N VAL A 59 -15.71 -4.91 -15.70
CA VAL A 59 -15.74 -3.78 -16.62
C VAL A 59 -16.11 -4.25 -18.02
N GLN A 60 -17.23 -3.78 -18.55
CA GLN A 60 -17.64 -4.11 -19.91
C GLN A 60 -16.69 -3.44 -20.92
N ILE A 61 -16.24 -4.20 -21.92
CA ILE A 61 -15.31 -3.68 -22.95
C ILE A 61 -15.95 -2.54 -23.74
N ASN A 62 -17.27 -2.56 -23.94
CA ASN A 62 -18.00 -1.48 -24.63
C ASN A 62 -18.12 -0.18 -23.81
N ALA A 63 -17.85 -0.22 -22.50
CA ALA A 63 -17.90 0.93 -21.60
C ALA A 63 -16.53 1.59 -21.44
N ILE A 64 -15.48 1.04 -22.06
CA ILE A 64 -14.12 1.58 -22.00
C ILE A 64 -13.62 1.98 -23.38
N SER A 65 -12.84 3.06 -23.41
CA SER A 65 -12.17 3.53 -24.63
C SER A 65 -10.65 3.41 -24.50
N LYS A 66 -9.97 3.45 -25.64
CA LYS A 66 -8.51 3.52 -25.70
C LYS A 66 -8.00 4.66 -24.80
N TYR A 67 -7.01 4.38 -23.95
CA TYR A 67 -6.43 5.30 -22.98
C TYR A 67 -7.36 5.82 -21.87
N MET A 68 -8.52 5.20 -21.68
CA MET A 68 -9.36 5.45 -20.51
C MET A 68 -8.66 4.96 -19.23
N THR A 69 -8.59 5.82 -18.22
CA THR A 69 -8.03 5.47 -16.92
C THR A 69 -8.97 4.50 -16.18
N PHE A 70 -8.39 3.47 -15.59
CA PHE A 70 -9.11 2.56 -14.73
C PHE A 70 -9.30 3.17 -13.35
N VAL A 71 -10.55 3.21 -12.89
CA VAL A 71 -10.91 3.65 -11.54
C VAL A 71 -11.17 2.41 -10.69
N TYR A 72 -10.35 2.19 -9.67
CA TYR A 72 -10.48 1.08 -8.72
C TYR A 72 -11.29 1.60 -7.53
N ASP A 73 -12.61 1.41 -7.59
CA ASP A 73 -13.61 2.08 -6.75
C ASP A 73 -13.68 1.58 -5.31
N ARG A 74 -12.98 0.49 -4.97
CA ARG A 74 -12.88 -0.02 -3.60
C ARG A 74 -11.46 0.13 -3.07
N VAL A 75 -11.31 0.98 -2.07
CA VAL A 75 -10.02 1.28 -1.43
C VAL A 75 -9.96 0.59 -0.07
N GLU A 76 -9.02 -0.34 0.10
CA GLU A 76 -8.79 -1.05 1.36
C GLU A 76 -7.71 -0.35 2.20
N THR A 77 -6.66 0.13 1.54
CA THR A 77 -5.54 0.84 2.17
C THR A 77 -5.26 2.11 1.39
N ASN A 78 -5.01 3.21 2.09
CA ASN A 78 -4.58 4.48 1.49
C ASN A 78 -3.74 5.32 2.47
N VAL A 79 -2.73 4.70 3.09
CA VAL A 79 -1.82 5.40 4.01
C VAL A 79 -1.01 6.42 3.21
N GLY A 80 -0.94 7.66 3.71
CA GLY A 80 -0.34 8.78 2.98
C GLY A 80 -1.28 9.45 1.97
N ASN A 81 -2.52 8.95 1.80
CA ASN A 81 -3.56 9.53 0.94
C ASN A 81 -3.11 9.81 -0.50
N GLY A 82 -2.27 8.93 -1.06
CA GLY A 82 -1.75 9.08 -2.41
C GLY A 82 -2.75 8.66 -3.49
N TYR A 83 -3.63 7.69 -3.23
CA TYR A 83 -4.61 7.22 -4.21
C TYR A 83 -5.91 8.03 -4.15
N ASP A 84 -6.37 8.51 -5.31
CA ASP A 84 -7.65 9.18 -5.49
C ASP A 84 -8.65 8.23 -6.18
N VAL A 85 -9.69 7.84 -5.43
CA VAL A 85 -10.75 6.93 -5.88
C VAL A 85 -11.64 7.52 -6.97
N GLN A 86 -11.68 8.85 -7.13
CA GLN A 86 -12.51 9.48 -8.17
C GLN A 86 -11.83 9.45 -9.53
N SER A 87 -10.52 9.64 -9.56
CA SER A 87 -9.74 9.71 -10.80
C SER A 87 -9.01 8.41 -11.16
N GLY A 88 -8.77 7.52 -10.18
CA GLY A 88 -7.93 6.34 -10.35
C GLY A 88 -6.43 6.63 -10.28
N ASN A 89 -6.06 7.87 -9.94
CA ASN A 89 -4.67 8.32 -9.91
C ASN A 89 -4.02 8.05 -8.55
N PHE A 90 -2.76 7.65 -8.57
CA PHE A 90 -1.85 7.78 -7.44
C PHE A 90 -0.99 9.04 -7.63
N THR A 91 -0.99 9.94 -6.65
CA THR A 91 -0.12 11.12 -6.59
C THR A 91 0.92 10.91 -5.51
N ALA A 92 2.20 10.95 -5.85
CA ALA A 92 3.29 10.76 -4.90
C ALA A 92 3.26 11.83 -3.80
N PRO A 93 3.03 11.47 -2.52
CA PRO A 93 3.00 12.43 -1.42
C PRO A 93 4.38 13.03 -1.12
N GLU A 94 5.43 12.28 -1.42
CA GLU A 94 6.83 12.66 -1.22
C GLU A 94 7.77 12.03 -2.26
N ASN A 95 9.02 12.50 -2.28
CA ASN A 95 10.06 11.90 -3.10
C ASN A 95 10.38 10.49 -2.59
N GLY A 96 10.64 9.57 -3.52
CA GLY A 96 11.06 8.23 -3.15
C GLY A 96 11.06 7.24 -4.31
N VAL A 97 11.46 6.02 -3.99
CA VAL A 97 11.28 4.84 -4.84
C VAL A 97 10.00 4.15 -4.44
N TYR A 98 9.11 3.93 -5.39
CA TYR A 98 7.80 3.31 -5.18
C TYR A 98 7.71 2.01 -5.96
N VAL A 99 7.07 1.01 -5.35
CA VAL A 99 6.70 -0.23 -6.00
C VAL A 99 5.21 -0.17 -6.29
N PHE A 100 4.82 -0.49 -7.52
CA PHE A 100 3.43 -0.64 -7.93
C PHE A 100 3.21 -2.06 -8.44
N HIS A 101 2.00 -2.55 -8.22
CA HIS A 101 1.54 -3.83 -8.76
C HIS A 101 0.13 -3.68 -9.33
N THR A 102 -0.09 -4.28 -10.49
CA THR A 102 -1.40 -4.31 -11.17
C THR A 102 -1.80 -5.75 -11.44
N SER A 103 -3.10 -6.02 -11.39
CA SER A 103 -3.69 -7.29 -11.82
C SER A 103 -4.93 -6.99 -12.64
N THR A 104 -5.03 -7.58 -13.84
CA THR A 104 -6.19 -7.49 -14.72
C THR A 104 -6.56 -8.87 -15.22
N THR A 105 -7.82 -9.25 -15.08
CA THR A 105 -8.33 -10.52 -15.58
C THR A 105 -9.20 -10.28 -16.80
N SER A 106 -8.86 -10.95 -17.89
CA SER A 106 -9.75 -11.12 -19.03
C SER A 106 -10.47 -12.46 -18.92
N PHE A 107 -11.70 -12.53 -19.42
CA PHE A 107 -12.49 -13.76 -19.41
C PHE A 107 -13.27 -13.90 -20.71
N ASP A 108 -13.43 -15.15 -21.16
CA ASP A 108 -14.28 -15.56 -22.29
C ASP A 108 -14.07 -14.71 -23.54
N LYS A 109 -12.99 -15.03 -24.24
CA LYS A 109 -12.58 -14.39 -25.50
C LYS A 109 -12.41 -12.88 -25.42
N SER A 110 -12.08 -12.37 -24.23
CA SER A 110 -11.78 -10.96 -24.00
C SER A 110 -10.29 -10.71 -23.92
N TYR A 111 -9.89 -9.50 -24.28
CA TYR A 111 -8.52 -9.05 -24.15
C TYR A 111 -8.42 -7.55 -23.90
N CYS A 112 -7.37 -7.13 -23.21
CA CYS A 112 -7.04 -5.73 -22.99
C CYS A 112 -5.54 -5.57 -22.74
N THR A 113 -4.91 -4.68 -23.50
CA THR A 113 -3.60 -4.13 -23.11
C THR A 113 -3.81 -3.18 -21.94
N VAL A 114 -2.97 -3.24 -20.93
CA VAL A 114 -3.05 -2.42 -19.73
C VAL A 114 -1.74 -1.67 -19.57
N GLU A 115 -1.81 -0.36 -19.48
CA GLU A 115 -0.63 0.51 -19.40
C GLU A 115 -0.52 1.13 -18.01
N VAL A 116 0.66 1.04 -17.40
CA VAL A 116 1.02 1.87 -16.25
C VAL A 116 1.69 3.14 -16.78
N VAL A 117 1.15 4.30 -16.40
CA VAL A 117 1.54 5.60 -16.95
C VAL A 117 2.01 6.51 -15.82
N LYS A 118 3.21 7.08 -15.98
CA LYS A 118 3.74 8.14 -15.11
C LYS A 118 3.76 9.45 -15.87
N ASN A 119 3.05 10.48 -15.39
CA ASN A 119 3.00 11.83 -15.98
C ASN A 119 2.78 11.81 -17.51
N GLY A 120 1.83 11.00 -17.98
CA GLY A 120 1.50 10.86 -19.41
C GLY A 120 2.45 9.96 -20.21
N GLN A 121 3.54 9.46 -19.64
CA GLN A 121 4.46 8.53 -20.29
C GLN A 121 4.21 7.10 -19.84
N ILE A 122 4.09 6.18 -20.80
CA ILE A 122 3.97 4.74 -20.52
C ILE A 122 5.28 4.24 -19.88
N LYS A 123 5.16 3.53 -18.76
CA LYS A 123 6.28 2.92 -18.03
C LYS A 123 6.23 1.40 -18.03
N ASP A 124 5.04 0.83 -18.16
CA ASP A 124 4.85 -0.60 -18.32
C ASP A 124 3.61 -0.91 -19.16
N ILE A 125 3.61 -2.09 -19.79
CA ILE A 125 2.48 -2.60 -20.58
C ILE A 125 2.32 -4.09 -20.30
N THR A 126 1.12 -4.51 -19.93
CA THR A 126 0.73 -5.92 -19.87
C THR A 126 -0.40 -6.21 -20.85
N PHE A 127 -0.63 -7.49 -21.15
CA PHE A 127 -1.71 -7.93 -22.03
C PHE A 127 -2.50 -9.04 -21.35
N ALA A 128 -3.70 -8.71 -20.83
CA ALA A 128 -4.65 -9.68 -20.35
C ALA A 128 -5.39 -10.24 -21.57
N ASP A 129 -5.20 -11.52 -21.87
CA ASP A 129 -5.68 -12.10 -23.12
C ASP A 129 -6.18 -13.54 -22.95
N SER A 130 -7.50 -13.70 -22.94
CA SER A 130 -8.18 -14.99 -23.05
C SER A 130 -8.43 -15.40 -24.51
N TRP A 131 -8.15 -14.52 -25.47
CA TRP A 131 -8.22 -14.69 -26.93
C TRP A 131 -9.40 -15.49 -27.47
N ASN A 132 -9.21 -16.77 -27.79
CA ASN A 132 -10.24 -17.68 -28.30
C ASN A 132 -10.62 -18.78 -27.29
N HIS A 133 -10.21 -18.62 -26.03
CA HIS A 133 -10.49 -19.53 -24.93
C HIS A 133 -11.69 -19.05 -24.10
N ASP A 134 -12.48 -20.01 -23.64
CA ASP A 134 -13.59 -19.81 -22.71
C ASP A 134 -13.10 -19.92 -21.25
N ASP A 135 -12.00 -19.22 -20.95
CA ASP A 135 -11.30 -19.29 -19.65
C ASP A 135 -10.79 -17.90 -19.21
N ARG A 136 -10.21 -17.84 -18.01
CA ARG A 136 -9.58 -16.65 -17.44
C ARG A 136 -8.11 -16.58 -17.83
N ALA A 137 -7.69 -15.41 -18.28
CA ALA A 137 -6.28 -15.06 -18.36
C ALA A 137 -6.02 -13.84 -17.49
N VAL A 138 -5.10 -13.98 -16.54
CA VAL A 138 -4.69 -12.91 -15.62
C VAL A 138 -3.35 -12.34 -16.08
N ALA A 139 -3.33 -11.05 -16.38
CA ALA A 139 -2.10 -10.31 -16.55
C ALA A 139 -1.80 -9.53 -15.27
N SER A 140 -0.60 -9.72 -14.73
CA SER A 140 -0.10 -8.95 -13.61
C SER A 140 1.29 -8.42 -13.91
N SER A 141 1.63 -7.29 -13.32
CA SER A 141 2.98 -6.75 -13.39
C SER A 141 3.31 -5.96 -12.14
N MET A 142 4.61 -5.95 -11.82
CA MET A 142 5.21 -5.15 -10.78
C MET A 142 6.20 -4.18 -11.41
N ILE A 143 6.11 -2.90 -11.08
CA ILE A 143 7.04 -1.87 -11.54
C ILE A 143 7.60 -1.07 -10.37
N ILE A 144 8.88 -0.72 -10.48
CA ILE A 144 9.59 0.13 -9.51
C ILE A 144 9.88 1.46 -10.18
N LEU A 145 9.42 2.57 -9.57
CA LEU A 145 9.57 3.92 -10.11
C LEU A 145 10.17 4.86 -9.08
N SER A 146 11.18 5.64 -9.47
CA SER A 146 11.56 6.84 -8.73
C SER A 146 10.56 7.95 -9.02
N LEU A 147 9.92 8.47 -7.98
CA LEU A 147 8.92 9.55 -8.04
C LEU A 147 9.39 10.76 -7.27
N THR A 148 9.10 11.94 -7.82
CA THR A 148 9.13 13.22 -7.12
C THR A 148 7.74 13.48 -6.55
N LYS A 149 7.65 14.19 -5.42
CA LYS A 149 6.39 14.68 -4.87
C LYS A 149 5.54 15.34 -5.97
N GLY A 150 4.29 14.91 -6.09
CA GLY A 150 3.36 15.39 -7.10
C GLY A 150 3.38 14.62 -8.44
N ASP A 151 4.33 13.70 -8.65
CA ASP A 151 4.26 12.79 -9.80
C ASP A 151 2.98 11.94 -9.72
N ILE A 152 2.32 11.78 -10.87
CA ILE A 152 1.09 11.02 -11.01
C ILE A 152 1.39 9.69 -11.70
N VAL A 153 0.94 8.59 -11.08
CA VAL A 153 0.93 7.25 -11.66
C VAL A 153 -0.51 6.77 -11.76
N LEU A 154 -0.90 6.26 -12.93
CA LEU A 154 -2.22 5.70 -13.17
C LEU A 154 -2.14 4.43 -14.02
N VAL A 155 -3.22 3.66 -14.01
CA VAL A 155 -3.38 2.49 -14.87
C VAL A 155 -4.50 2.77 -15.86
N ARG A 156 -4.31 2.44 -17.13
CA ARG A 156 -5.30 2.70 -18.18
C ARG A 156 -5.39 1.59 -19.22
N VAL A 157 -6.48 1.62 -19.99
CA VAL A 157 -6.63 0.84 -21.22
C VAL A 157 -5.54 1.25 -22.20
N GLY A 158 -4.81 0.27 -22.73
CA GLY A 158 -3.77 0.49 -23.72
C GLY A 158 -4.29 0.57 -25.16
N ALA A 159 -3.43 0.20 -26.11
CA ALA A 159 -3.71 0.31 -27.53
C ALA A 159 -4.78 -0.65 -28.09
N LYS A 160 -5.04 -1.79 -27.42
CA LYS A 160 -5.98 -2.82 -27.89
C LYS A 160 -6.87 -3.32 -26.76
N GLN A 161 -8.16 -3.49 -27.09
CA GLN A 161 -9.16 -4.12 -26.24
C GLN A 161 -10.25 -4.75 -27.11
N GLY A 162 -10.86 -5.84 -26.64
CA GLY A 162 -11.91 -6.55 -27.37
C GLY A 162 -12.55 -7.65 -26.52
N GLY A 163 -13.66 -8.20 -27.02
CA GLY A 163 -14.48 -9.20 -26.34
C GLY A 163 -15.59 -8.58 -25.49
N ASN A 164 -15.93 -9.25 -24.38
CA ASN A 164 -17.11 -8.96 -23.58
C ASN A 164 -16.78 -8.05 -22.38
N TYR A 165 -15.97 -8.53 -21.44
CA TYR A 165 -15.65 -7.81 -20.22
C TYR A 165 -14.29 -8.21 -19.63
N LEU A 166 -13.72 -7.30 -18.85
CA LEU A 166 -12.65 -7.59 -17.90
C LEU A 166 -13.29 -7.97 -16.56
N GLU A 167 -12.86 -9.08 -15.99
CA GLU A 167 -13.54 -9.67 -14.85
C GLU A 167 -13.01 -9.13 -13.52
N SER A 168 -13.93 -8.70 -12.65
CA SER A 168 -13.65 -8.42 -11.23
C SER A 168 -14.88 -8.76 -10.40
N ASN A 169 -14.82 -9.88 -9.67
CA ASN A 169 -15.94 -10.44 -8.91
C ASN A 169 -15.44 -11.33 -7.75
N GLN A 170 -16.18 -12.38 -7.39
CA GLN A 170 -15.82 -13.31 -6.32
C GLN A 170 -14.64 -14.25 -6.66
N TYR A 171 -14.30 -14.42 -7.95
CA TYR A 171 -13.23 -15.31 -8.40
C TYR A 171 -11.89 -14.60 -8.57
N THR A 172 -11.93 -13.34 -8.99
CA THR A 172 -10.74 -12.53 -9.27
C THR A 172 -11.02 -11.07 -8.97
N ARG A 173 -9.96 -10.30 -8.71
CA ARG A 173 -10.04 -8.84 -8.56
C ARG A 173 -9.09 -8.17 -9.52
N MET A 174 -9.63 -7.24 -10.32
CA MET A 174 -8.81 -6.23 -10.97
C MET A 174 -8.33 -5.25 -9.89
N SER A 175 -7.03 -5.11 -9.74
CA SER A 175 -6.45 -4.36 -8.65
C SER A 175 -5.25 -3.50 -9.05
N PHE A 176 -5.07 -2.45 -8.26
CA PHE A 176 -3.91 -1.58 -8.29
C PHE A 176 -3.45 -1.32 -6.86
N SER A 177 -2.18 -1.59 -6.61
CA SER A 177 -1.55 -1.39 -5.31
C SER A 177 -0.18 -0.76 -5.49
N GLY A 178 0.30 -0.11 -4.44
CA GLY A 178 1.68 0.31 -4.40
C GLY A 178 2.08 0.81 -3.02
N PHE A 179 3.38 0.90 -2.80
CA PHE A 179 3.95 1.40 -1.57
C PHE A 179 5.31 2.06 -1.82
N LYS A 180 5.69 2.98 -0.94
CA LYS A 180 7.03 3.57 -0.95
C LYS A 180 8.02 2.58 -0.34
N LEU A 181 9.10 2.32 -1.07
CA LEU A 181 10.20 1.44 -0.67
C LEU A 181 11.31 2.21 0.08
N ALA A 182 11.70 3.39 -0.42
CA ALA A 182 12.77 4.22 0.13
C ALA A 182 12.55 5.70 -0.18
#